data_AF-A0A850MTH2-F1
#
_entry.id   AF-A0A850MTH2-F1
#
_cell.length_a   1.000
_cell.length_b   1.000
_cell.length_c   1.000
_cell.angle_alpha   90.00
_cell.angle_beta   90.00
_cell.angle_gamma   90.00
#
_symmetry.space_group_name_H-M   'P 1'
#
loop_
_entity.id
_entity.type
_entity.pdbx_description
1 polymer ?
#
loop_
_entity_poly.entity_id
_entity_poly.type
_entity_poly.pdbx_seq_one_letter_code
_entity_poly.pdbx_strand_id
1 'polypeptide(L)'
;LGCIIKCSNIYPKEDGTHHVSCLEYESDWAFGANCCIDNLDHIAELIRICNDIGLDTIETGCTLAVAMEGGLIEFGDGKGAINLINEVGKGTPLGRIIGNGTEFTAKALGVSRVPTVKGQSIPAYEPRAVKGIGVVYATSTMGADHTSGYTIAPEILSIGGKEDPLNVEKSKLARAFLDTTALIDSTGYCLFIAFAILDISEGFAGVIDTINGVLGTNLSGDDWVNIGKEIINKERAFNTAAGFTSSHDRVPEFMNIEKLPPHNVTFEVSEEILDSVYKE
;
A
#
# COMPACT_ATOMS: atom_id res chain seq x y z
N LEU A 1 -22.23 -10.57 -7.14
CA LEU A 1 -21.66 -9.74 -6.05
C LEU A 1 -22.80 -9.06 -5.29
N GLY A 2 -22.74 -9.04 -3.95
CA GLY A 2 -23.80 -8.54 -3.05
C GLY A 2 -23.24 -7.87 -1.80
N CYS A 3 -22.07 -7.22 -1.91
CA CYS A 3 -21.45 -6.49 -0.79
C CYS A 3 -22.38 -5.37 -0.32
N ILE A 4 -22.74 -5.37 0.97
CA ILE A 4 -23.66 -4.39 1.56
C ILE A 4 -22.97 -3.08 1.96
N ILE A 5 -21.63 -3.04 2.00
CA ILE A 5 -20.84 -1.86 2.37
C ILE A 5 -20.98 -0.76 1.31
N LYS A 6 -20.97 -1.15 0.01
CA LYS A 6 -21.07 -0.22 -1.13
C LYS A 6 -20.05 0.94 -1.05
N CYS A 7 -18.78 0.61 -0.80
CA CYS A 7 -17.70 1.60 -0.66
C CYS A 7 -17.35 2.34 -1.95
N SER A 8 -17.56 1.72 -3.12
CA SER A 8 -17.24 2.31 -4.41
C SER A 8 -18.05 3.60 -4.64
N ASN A 9 -17.37 4.62 -5.17
CA ASN A 9 -17.95 5.91 -5.52
C ASN A 9 -17.87 6.17 -7.03
N ILE A 10 -18.61 7.15 -7.50
CA ILE A 10 -18.56 7.66 -8.88
C ILE A 10 -18.23 9.14 -8.79
N TYR A 11 -17.14 9.55 -9.42
CA TYR A 11 -16.87 10.95 -9.67
C TYR A 11 -17.50 11.34 -11.03
N PRO A 12 -18.45 12.28 -11.07
CA PRO A 12 -19.12 12.66 -12.31
C PRO A 12 -18.34 13.76 -13.05
N LYS A 13 -18.63 13.91 -14.35
CA LYS A 13 -18.28 15.11 -15.12
C LYS A 13 -19.19 16.27 -14.72
N GLU A 14 -18.86 17.47 -15.17
CA GLU A 14 -19.68 18.68 -14.93
C GLU A 14 -21.13 18.53 -15.43
N ASP A 15 -21.37 17.77 -16.50
CA ASP A 15 -22.71 17.48 -17.03
C ASP A 15 -23.46 16.38 -16.26
N GLY A 16 -22.88 15.86 -15.18
CA GLY A 16 -23.44 14.79 -14.34
C GLY A 16 -23.27 13.39 -14.91
N THR A 17 -22.65 13.22 -16.08
CA THR A 17 -22.36 11.89 -16.63
C THR A 17 -21.19 11.24 -15.91
N HIS A 18 -21.11 9.91 -15.96
CA HIS A 18 -20.03 9.16 -15.33
C HIS A 18 -18.66 9.57 -15.90
N HIS A 19 -17.74 10.02 -15.03
CA HIS A 19 -16.35 10.23 -15.42
C HIS A 19 -15.51 9.01 -15.09
N VAL A 20 -15.38 8.70 -13.79
CA VAL A 20 -14.57 7.59 -13.31
C VAL A 20 -15.16 6.98 -12.04
N SER A 21 -14.91 5.69 -11.86
CA SER A 21 -15.14 4.95 -10.64
C SER A 21 -14.02 3.90 -10.52
N CYS A 22 -13.44 3.66 -9.34
CA CYS A 22 -13.63 4.40 -8.09
C CYS A 22 -12.54 5.47 -7.92
N LEU A 23 -12.86 6.60 -7.29
CA LEU A 23 -11.87 7.54 -6.75
C LEU A 23 -11.55 7.07 -5.32
N GLU A 24 -10.61 6.14 -5.21
CA GLU A 24 -10.18 5.58 -3.91
C GLU A 24 -9.19 6.51 -3.21
N TYR A 25 -9.08 6.37 -1.89
CA TYR A 25 -8.17 7.16 -1.04
C TYR A 25 -6.72 7.16 -1.56
N GLU A 26 -6.20 5.99 -1.91
CA GLU A 26 -4.83 5.83 -2.39
C GLU A 26 -4.60 6.51 -3.74
N SER A 27 -5.54 6.37 -4.68
CA SER A 27 -5.43 6.98 -6.00
C SER A 27 -5.51 8.51 -5.94
N ASP A 28 -6.39 9.04 -5.07
CA ASP A 28 -6.52 10.47 -4.82
C ASP A 28 -5.26 11.04 -4.16
N TRP A 29 -4.70 10.35 -3.16
CA TRP A 29 -3.42 10.73 -2.58
C TRP A 29 -2.28 10.71 -3.61
N ALA A 30 -2.17 9.62 -4.38
CA ALA A 30 -1.03 9.36 -5.27
C ALA A 30 -0.93 10.40 -6.38
N PHE A 31 -2.07 10.82 -6.95
CA PHE A 31 -2.12 11.87 -7.98
C PHE A 31 -2.32 13.27 -7.40
N GLY A 32 -2.93 13.39 -6.22
CA GLY A 32 -3.21 14.68 -5.59
C GLY A 32 -2.05 15.13 -4.71
N ALA A 33 -2.15 14.82 -3.42
CA ALA A 33 -1.22 15.30 -2.39
C ALA A 33 0.25 14.95 -2.68
N ASN A 34 0.53 13.75 -3.20
CA ASN A 34 1.88 13.31 -3.51
C ASN A 34 2.50 14.07 -4.71
N CYS A 35 1.69 14.45 -5.69
CA CYS A 35 2.12 15.19 -6.88
C CYS A 35 1.87 16.71 -6.79
N CYS A 36 1.33 17.19 -5.66
CA CYS A 36 0.84 18.56 -5.46
C CYS A 36 -0.24 19.02 -6.46
N ILE A 37 -1.03 18.11 -7.03
CA ILE A 37 -2.13 18.45 -7.95
C ILE A 37 -3.40 18.66 -7.10
N ASP A 38 -3.99 19.85 -7.16
CA ASP A 38 -5.15 20.24 -6.35
C ASP A 38 -6.49 20.26 -7.13
N ASN A 39 -6.46 19.82 -8.40
CA ASN A 39 -7.62 19.76 -9.27
C ASN A 39 -8.16 18.32 -9.36
N LEU A 40 -9.34 18.10 -8.79
CA LEU A 40 -10.00 16.78 -8.79
C LEU A 40 -10.37 16.28 -10.19
N ASP A 41 -10.65 17.14 -11.17
CA ASP A 41 -10.95 16.70 -12.53
C ASP A 41 -9.70 16.15 -13.22
N HIS A 42 -8.52 16.74 -12.96
CA HIS A 42 -7.25 16.19 -13.41
C HIS A 42 -6.96 14.85 -12.74
N ILE A 43 -7.13 14.75 -11.42
CA ILE A 43 -6.95 13.49 -10.67
C ILE A 43 -7.88 12.41 -11.21
N ALA A 44 -9.16 12.73 -11.39
CA ALA A 44 -10.14 11.79 -11.91
C ALA A 44 -9.82 11.36 -13.35
N GLU A 45 -9.29 12.24 -14.20
CA GLU A 45 -8.81 11.86 -15.53
C GLU A 45 -7.56 10.96 -15.48
N LEU A 46 -6.61 11.22 -14.57
CA LEU A 46 -5.44 10.34 -14.36
C LEU A 46 -5.88 8.93 -13.95
N ILE A 47 -6.82 8.82 -13.00
CA ILE A 47 -7.40 7.54 -12.58
C ILE A 47 -8.12 6.86 -13.74
N ARG A 48 -8.94 7.60 -14.51
CA ARG A 48 -9.66 7.05 -15.67
C ARG A 48 -8.70 6.46 -16.68
N ILE A 49 -7.62 7.17 -17.01
CA ILE A 49 -6.60 6.67 -17.95
C ILE A 49 -5.92 5.42 -17.39
N CYS A 50 -5.54 5.41 -16.11
CA CYS A 50 -4.93 4.24 -15.48
C CYS A 50 -5.87 3.01 -15.52
N ASN A 51 -7.16 3.20 -15.23
CA ASN A 51 -8.17 2.15 -15.31
C ASN A 51 -8.32 1.60 -16.73
N ASP A 52 -8.33 2.47 -17.74
CA ASP A 52 -8.51 2.08 -19.14
C ASP A 52 -7.32 1.29 -19.69
N ILE A 53 -6.08 1.69 -19.34
CA ILE A 53 -4.87 1.06 -19.88
C ILE A 53 -4.24 0.01 -18.94
N GLY A 54 -4.78 -0.14 -17.73
CA GLY A 54 -4.37 -1.16 -16.76
C GLY A 54 -3.11 -0.82 -15.97
N LEU A 55 -3.01 0.40 -15.44
CA LEU A 55 -1.91 0.82 -14.55
C LEU A 55 -2.37 0.91 -13.09
N ASP A 56 -1.49 0.53 -12.17
CA ASP A 56 -1.67 0.81 -10.76
C ASP A 56 -1.53 2.32 -10.49
N THR A 57 -2.54 2.91 -9.86
CA THR A 57 -2.56 4.34 -9.52
C THR A 57 -1.52 4.74 -8.47
N ILE A 58 -1.17 3.85 -7.53
CA ILE A 58 -0.17 4.15 -6.49
C ILE A 58 1.21 4.25 -7.13
N GLU A 59 1.62 3.20 -7.85
CA GLU A 59 2.90 3.16 -8.56
C GLU A 59 3.00 4.27 -9.60
N THR A 60 1.92 4.55 -10.33
CA THR A 60 1.91 5.62 -11.35
C THR A 60 2.02 7.01 -10.71
N GLY A 61 1.29 7.28 -9.63
CA GLY A 61 1.38 8.56 -8.92
C GLY A 61 2.77 8.78 -8.30
N CYS A 62 3.38 7.75 -7.70
CA CYS A 62 4.75 7.83 -7.20
C CYS A 62 5.77 8.04 -8.31
N THR A 63 5.58 7.39 -9.46
CA THR A 63 6.41 7.58 -10.65
C THR A 63 6.33 9.03 -11.16
N LEU A 64 5.13 9.60 -11.19
CA LEU A 64 4.92 11.00 -11.59
C LEU A 64 5.57 11.97 -10.60
N ALA A 65 5.46 11.74 -9.29
CA ALA A 65 6.12 12.57 -8.29
C ALA A 65 7.66 12.51 -8.42
N VAL A 66 8.23 11.34 -8.72
CA VAL A 66 9.65 11.21 -9.06
C VAL A 66 10.00 11.93 -10.37
N ALA A 67 9.12 11.88 -11.37
CA ALA A 67 9.31 12.62 -12.61
C ALA A 67 9.29 14.14 -12.38
N MET A 68 8.46 14.61 -11.45
CA MET A 68 8.42 16.01 -11.01
C MET A 68 9.70 16.42 -10.28
N GLU A 69 10.16 15.61 -9.32
CA GLU A 69 11.43 15.81 -8.60
C GLU A 69 12.63 15.86 -9.56
N GLY A 70 12.61 15.01 -10.60
CA GLY A 70 13.62 14.98 -11.65
C GLY A 70 13.53 16.12 -12.67
N GLY A 71 12.57 17.04 -12.54
CA GLY A 71 12.41 18.21 -13.40
C GLY A 71 11.82 17.93 -14.78
N LEU A 72 11.15 16.79 -14.99
CA LEU A 72 10.50 16.48 -16.26
C LEU A 72 9.23 17.34 -16.47
N ILE A 73 8.50 17.59 -15.38
CA ILE A 73 7.37 18.52 -15.26
C ILE A 73 7.42 19.16 -13.86
N GLU A 74 6.72 20.28 -13.64
CA GLU A 74 6.65 20.91 -12.32
C GLU A 74 5.68 20.16 -11.38
N PHE A 75 5.96 20.17 -10.08
CA PHE A 75 4.98 19.74 -9.08
C PHE A 75 3.67 20.53 -9.24
N GLY A 76 2.54 19.82 -9.24
CA GLY A 76 1.20 20.38 -9.47
C GLY A 76 0.79 20.54 -10.93
N ASP A 77 1.64 20.22 -11.91
CA ASP A 77 1.24 20.24 -13.32
C ASP A 77 0.37 19.02 -13.70
N GLY A 78 -0.92 19.09 -13.37
CA GLY A 78 -1.89 18.03 -13.67
C GLY A 78 -2.06 17.74 -15.17
N LYS A 79 -1.91 18.75 -16.05
CA LYS A 79 -1.98 18.52 -17.51
C LYS A 79 -0.72 17.84 -18.02
N GLY A 80 0.44 18.23 -17.50
CA GLY A 80 1.72 17.55 -17.72
C GLY A 80 1.65 16.08 -17.31
N ALA A 81 1.14 15.80 -16.11
CA ALA A 81 0.93 14.44 -15.61
C ALA A 81 0.03 13.60 -16.54
N ILE A 82 -1.11 14.15 -16.99
CA ILE A 82 -2.02 13.49 -17.94
C ILE A 82 -1.29 13.17 -19.25
N ASN A 83 -0.48 14.10 -19.74
CA ASN A 83 0.31 13.88 -20.96
C ASN A 83 1.33 12.76 -20.77
N LEU A 84 2.04 12.71 -19.63
CA LEU A 84 3.02 11.66 -19.35
C LEU A 84 2.37 10.26 -19.32
N ILE A 85 1.21 10.08 -18.68
CA ILE A 85 0.51 8.79 -18.69
C ILE A 85 0.04 8.43 -20.11
N ASN A 86 -0.44 9.41 -20.87
CA ASN A 86 -0.80 9.16 -22.28
C ASN A 86 0.40 8.71 -23.13
N GLU A 87 1.61 9.18 -22.83
CA GLU A 87 2.84 8.68 -23.47
C GLU A 87 3.10 7.21 -23.13
N VAL A 88 2.79 6.76 -21.90
CA VAL A 88 2.84 5.33 -21.51
C VAL A 88 1.91 4.51 -22.39
N GLY A 89 0.64 4.93 -22.52
CA GLY A 89 -0.35 4.25 -23.37
C GLY A 89 0.05 4.19 -24.84
N LYS A 90 0.79 5.18 -25.35
CA LYS A 90 1.34 5.20 -26.72
C LYS A 90 2.63 4.39 -26.87
N GLY A 91 3.28 4.01 -25.77
CA GLY A 91 4.54 3.27 -25.77
C GLY A 91 5.73 4.04 -26.36
N THR A 92 5.71 5.38 -26.26
CA THR A 92 6.81 6.24 -26.74
C THR A 92 8.09 6.00 -25.91
N PRO A 93 9.28 6.44 -26.34
CA PRO A 93 10.49 6.28 -25.54
C PRO A 93 10.37 6.86 -24.12
N LEU A 94 9.72 8.02 -23.98
CA LEU A 94 9.43 8.61 -22.67
C LEU A 94 8.39 7.79 -21.91
N GLY A 95 7.31 7.39 -22.58
CA GLY A 95 6.30 6.51 -21.99
C GLY A 95 6.85 5.17 -21.51
N ARG A 96 7.90 4.64 -22.14
CA ARG A 96 8.61 3.45 -21.66
C ARG A 96 9.44 3.72 -20.42
N ILE A 97 10.01 4.92 -20.26
CA ILE A 97 10.72 5.28 -19.03
C ILE A 97 9.72 5.36 -17.87
N ILE A 98 8.66 6.15 -18.04
CA ILE A 98 7.60 6.32 -17.04
C ILE A 98 6.89 4.98 -16.75
N GLY A 99 6.55 4.22 -17.78
CA GLY A 99 5.84 2.94 -17.64
C GLY A 99 6.66 1.81 -16.99
N ASN A 100 7.97 1.99 -16.75
CA ASN A 100 8.79 1.04 -15.98
C ASN A 100 8.79 1.33 -14.47
N GLY A 101 7.94 2.26 -14.00
CA GLY A 101 7.71 2.52 -12.58
C GLY A 101 8.72 3.46 -11.93
N THR A 102 8.56 3.60 -10.62
CA THR A 102 9.16 4.66 -9.80
C THR A 102 10.68 4.53 -9.73
N GLU A 103 11.18 3.32 -9.45
CA GLU A 103 12.64 3.10 -9.40
C GLU A 103 13.33 3.33 -10.73
N PHE A 104 12.74 2.86 -11.83
CA PHE A 104 13.34 3.00 -13.15
C PHE A 104 13.38 4.46 -13.57
N THR A 105 12.26 5.17 -13.36
CA THR A 105 12.15 6.60 -13.64
C THR A 105 13.14 7.40 -12.80
N ALA A 106 13.28 7.09 -11.51
CA ALA A 106 14.25 7.74 -10.64
C ALA A 106 15.69 7.55 -11.15
N LYS A 107 16.06 6.32 -11.52
CA LYS A 107 17.39 6.01 -12.08
C LYS A 107 17.63 6.77 -13.40
N ALA A 108 16.62 6.86 -14.26
CA ALA A 108 16.71 7.56 -15.54
C ALA A 108 16.86 9.07 -15.38
N LEU A 109 16.26 9.66 -14.34
CA LEU A 109 16.25 11.11 -14.08
C LEU A 109 17.30 11.54 -13.03
N GLY A 110 18.00 10.60 -12.39
CA GLY A 110 19.01 10.91 -11.38
C GLY A 110 18.43 11.34 -10.03
N VAL A 111 17.23 10.89 -9.68
CA VAL A 111 16.54 11.17 -8.41
C VAL A 111 16.96 10.15 -7.35
N SER A 112 17.38 10.61 -6.16
CA SER A 112 17.81 9.75 -5.05
C SER A 112 16.73 9.48 -4.01
N ARG A 113 15.72 10.36 -3.89
CA ARG A 113 14.59 10.22 -2.97
C ARG A 113 13.52 9.31 -3.57
N VAL A 114 13.79 8.01 -3.60
CA VAL A 114 12.92 7.01 -4.22
C VAL A 114 12.09 6.31 -3.15
N PRO A 115 10.76 6.52 -3.09
CA PRO A 115 9.92 6.00 -2.02
C PRO A 115 9.47 4.55 -2.32
N THR A 116 10.40 3.61 -2.46
CA THR A 116 10.09 2.20 -2.79
C THR A 116 10.66 1.23 -1.77
N VAL A 117 9.97 0.10 -1.58
CA VAL A 117 10.52 -1.07 -0.89
C VAL A 117 10.36 -2.28 -1.80
N LYS A 118 11.45 -3.01 -2.04
CA LYS A 118 11.50 -4.15 -2.97
C LYS A 118 11.05 -3.80 -4.40
N GLY A 119 11.24 -2.55 -4.83
CA GLY A 119 10.80 -2.08 -6.15
C GLY A 119 9.36 -1.60 -6.23
N GLN A 120 8.56 -1.75 -5.17
CA GLN A 120 7.17 -1.29 -5.12
C GLN A 120 7.05 0.03 -4.35
N SER A 121 6.29 0.97 -4.87
CA SER A 121 6.11 2.30 -4.26
C SER A 121 5.38 2.26 -2.92
N ILE A 122 5.78 3.14 -2.01
CA ILE A 122 5.16 3.30 -0.70
C ILE A 122 3.80 4.00 -0.86
N PRO A 123 2.70 3.43 -0.33
CA PRO A 123 1.35 4.02 -0.34
C PRO A 123 1.17 5.27 0.55
N ALA A 124 -0.07 5.73 0.70
CA ALA A 124 -0.45 7.00 1.32
C ALA A 124 -0.17 7.20 2.82
N TYR A 125 0.55 6.29 3.48
CA TYR A 125 0.86 6.40 4.90
C TYR A 125 2.35 6.57 5.12
N GLU A 126 2.74 7.65 5.80
CA GLU A 126 4.13 8.03 5.96
C GLU A 126 4.83 7.22 7.07
N PRO A 127 5.81 6.33 6.73
CA PRO A 127 6.42 5.39 7.68
C PRO A 127 7.13 6.03 8.86
N ARG A 128 7.66 7.25 8.68
CA ARG A 128 8.35 7.96 9.76
C ARG A 128 7.41 8.36 10.89
N ALA A 129 6.14 8.64 10.59
CA ALA A 129 5.13 9.02 11.57
C ALA A 129 4.28 7.85 12.06
N VAL A 130 4.17 6.76 11.29
CA VAL A 130 3.41 5.56 11.65
C VAL A 130 4.33 4.35 11.54
N LYS A 131 4.96 3.99 12.66
CA LYS A 131 6.04 3.00 12.67
C LYS A 131 5.56 1.62 12.27
N GLY A 132 4.36 1.19 12.70
CA GLY A 132 3.86 -0.15 12.42
C GLY A 132 3.66 -0.39 10.92
N ILE A 133 3.05 0.56 10.20
CA ILE A 133 2.87 0.40 8.76
C ILE A 133 4.21 0.46 8.03
N GLY A 134 5.16 1.24 8.54
CA GLY A 134 6.53 1.25 8.03
C GLY A 134 7.25 -0.10 8.19
N VAL A 135 7.04 -0.80 9.32
CA VAL A 135 7.54 -2.18 9.48
C VAL A 135 6.86 -3.11 8.48
N VAL A 136 5.56 -2.97 8.24
CA VAL A 136 4.84 -3.77 7.22
C VAL A 136 5.40 -3.52 5.83
N TYR A 137 5.57 -2.27 5.41
CA TYR A 137 6.17 -1.95 4.11
C TYR A 137 7.57 -2.54 3.95
N ALA A 138 8.41 -2.39 4.99
CA ALA A 138 9.74 -2.95 5.00
C ALA A 138 9.71 -4.48 4.86
N THR A 139 8.85 -5.15 5.62
CA THR A 139 8.98 -6.61 5.83
C THR A 139 8.03 -7.45 5.01
N SER A 140 6.97 -6.89 4.43
CA SER A 140 6.00 -7.62 3.62
C SER A 140 6.65 -8.38 2.46
N THR A 141 6.09 -9.53 2.14
CA THR A 141 6.55 -10.45 1.10
C THR A 141 6.31 -9.90 -0.31
N MET A 142 5.40 -8.94 -0.49
CA MET A 142 5.08 -8.35 -1.79
C MET A 142 5.73 -6.99 -2.06
N GLY A 143 6.37 -6.35 -1.07
CA GLY A 143 6.90 -4.98 -1.17
C GLY A 143 6.09 -4.01 -0.30
N ALA A 144 6.18 -2.71 -0.58
CA ALA A 144 5.43 -1.72 0.19
C ALA A 144 3.92 -1.80 -0.13
N ASP A 145 3.18 -2.58 0.65
CA ASP A 145 1.72 -2.73 0.53
C ASP A 145 1.05 -2.59 1.90
N HIS A 146 0.14 -1.61 2.02
CA HIS A 146 -0.55 -1.32 3.28
C HIS A 146 -1.66 -2.34 3.55
N THR A 147 -2.20 -2.96 2.51
CA THR A 147 -3.26 -3.97 2.62
C THR A 147 -2.72 -5.30 3.12
N SER A 148 -1.44 -5.61 2.88
CA SER A 148 -0.78 -6.84 3.38
C SER A 148 -0.74 -6.94 4.91
N GLY A 149 -0.87 -5.80 5.60
CA GLY A 149 -0.95 -5.74 7.05
C GLY A 149 -1.35 -4.35 7.50
N TYR A 150 -2.65 -4.05 7.52
CA TYR A 150 -3.15 -2.68 7.71
C TYR A 150 -3.11 -2.19 9.17
N THR A 151 -1.91 -1.98 9.73
CA THR A 151 -1.71 -1.52 11.11
C THR A 151 -2.20 -0.09 11.38
N ILE A 152 -2.57 0.65 10.32
CA ILE A 152 -3.32 1.90 10.43
C ILE A 152 -4.60 1.73 11.25
N ALA A 153 -5.23 0.55 11.20
CA ALA A 153 -6.42 0.23 11.98
C ALA A 153 -6.22 0.50 13.49
N PRO A 154 -5.25 -0.12 14.19
CA PRO A 154 -5.00 0.19 15.61
C PRO A 154 -4.19 1.47 15.84
N GLU A 155 -3.32 1.88 14.92
CA GLU A 155 -2.41 3.02 15.14
C GLU A 155 -3.06 4.40 14.92
N ILE A 156 -4.08 4.48 14.05
CA ILE A 156 -4.77 5.73 13.71
C ILE A 156 -6.27 5.63 13.98
N LEU A 157 -6.92 4.54 13.53
CA LEU A 157 -8.38 4.42 13.57
C LEU A 157 -8.91 3.88 14.91
N SER A 158 -8.02 3.38 15.77
CA SER A 158 -8.37 2.71 17.04
C SER A 158 -9.31 1.51 16.88
N ILE A 159 -9.11 0.74 15.80
CA ILE A 159 -9.85 -0.49 15.47
C ILE A 159 -9.00 -1.70 15.81
N GLY A 160 -9.56 -2.69 16.51
CA GLY A 160 -8.83 -3.85 17.03
C GLY A 160 -7.89 -3.48 18.19
N GLY A 161 -8.12 -2.34 18.83
CA GLY A 161 -7.27 -1.78 19.89
C GLY A 161 -6.74 -0.39 19.54
N LYS A 162 -5.87 0.14 20.40
CA LYS A 162 -5.24 1.45 20.23
C LYS A 162 -3.74 1.33 20.45
N GLU A 163 -2.98 1.78 19.46
CA GLU A 163 -1.53 1.72 19.43
C GLU A 163 -0.93 3.12 19.22
N ASP A 164 0.20 3.43 19.87
CA ASP A 164 0.91 4.69 19.62
C ASP A 164 1.65 4.58 18.26
N PRO A 165 1.33 5.44 17.26
CA PRO A 165 1.95 5.37 15.94
C PRO A 165 3.44 5.73 15.94
N LEU A 166 3.95 6.42 16.98
CA LEU A 166 5.36 6.83 17.07
C LEU A 166 6.24 5.78 17.78
N ASN A 167 5.65 4.79 18.45
CA ASN A 167 6.40 3.74 19.12
C ASN A 167 7.09 2.83 18.08
N VAL A 168 8.40 2.59 18.24
CA VAL A 168 9.23 1.80 17.33
C VAL A 168 9.11 0.29 17.50
N GLU A 169 8.63 -0.18 18.66
CA GLU A 169 8.51 -1.61 18.99
C GLU A 169 7.28 -2.24 18.32
N LYS A 170 7.32 -2.38 17.00
CA LYS A 170 6.16 -2.76 16.17
C LYS A 170 6.29 -4.09 15.43
N SER A 171 7.37 -4.85 15.63
CA SER A 171 7.58 -6.12 14.93
C SER A 171 6.47 -7.14 15.17
N LYS A 172 6.02 -7.29 16.42
CA LYS A 172 4.92 -8.21 16.78
C LYS A 172 3.59 -7.77 16.18
N LEU A 173 3.30 -6.46 16.21
CA LEU A 173 2.09 -5.91 15.60
C LEU A 173 2.08 -6.17 14.09
N ALA A 174 3.17 -5.81 13.40
CA ALA A 174 3.32 -6.04 11.98
C ALA A 174 3.19 -7.52 11.62
N ARG A 175 3.86 -8.42 12.36
CA ARG A 175 3.77 -9.86 12.12
C ARG A 175 2.34 -10.39 12.27
N ALA A 176 1.63 -9.99 13.32
CA ALA A 176 0.25 -10.39 13.54
C ALA A 176 -0.68 -9.93 12.41
N PHE A 177 -0.48 -8.71 11.89
CA PHE A 177 -1.28 -8.18 10.78
C PHE A 177 -0.94 -8.85 9.44
N LEU A 178 0.34 -9.16 9.18
CA LEU A 178 0.74 -9.95 8.00
C LEU A 178 0.08 -11.32 8.02
N ASP A 179 0.18 -12.05 9.14
CA ASP A 179 -0.38 -13.39 9.27
C ASP A 179 -1.91 -13.39 9.13
N THR A 180 -2.61 -12.49 9.83
CA THR A 180 -4.08 -12.48 9.83
C THR A 180 -4.67 -12.01 8.50
N THR A 181 -4.03 -11.06 7.82
CA THR A 181 -4.46 -10.57 6.50
C THR A 181 -4.28 -11.63 5.42
N ALA A 182 -3.15 -12.37 5.43
CA ALA A 182 -2.87 -13.40 4.43
C ALA A 182 -4.00 -14.45 4.32
N LEU A 183 -4.66 -14.77 5.44
CA LEU A 183 -5.82 -15.65 5.40
C LEU A 183 -7.09 -14.94 4.92
N ILE A 184 -7.34 -13.67 5.27
CA ILE A 184 -8.47 -12.91 4.69
C ILE A 184 -8.39 -12.98 3.15
N ASP A 185 -7.23 -12.69 2.58
CA ASP A 185 -7.00 -12.74 1.13
C ASP A 185 -7.24 -14.14 0.54
N SER A 186 -6.89 -15.19 1.29
CA SER A 186 -7.10 -16.58 0.88
C SER A 186 -8.57 -17.03 0.93
N THR A 187 -9.44 -16.30 1.62
CA THR A 187 -10.88 -16.65 1.74
C THR A 187 -11.76 -16.04 0.65
N GLY A 188 -11.25 -15.02 -0.05
CA GLY A 188 -12.03 -14.24 -1.01
C GLY A 188 -12.97 -13.20 -0.37
N TYR A 189 -12.91 -13.02 0.95
CA TYR A 189 -13.52 -11.85 1.60
C TYR A 189 -12.73 -10.58 1.27
N CYS A 190 -13.44 -9.45 1.21
CA CYS A 190 -12.79 -8.15 1.11
C CYS A 190 -12.17 -7.76 2.46
N LEU A 191 -10.95 -7.23 2.45
CA LEU A 191 -10.21 -6.79 3.64
C LEU A 191 -11.01 -5.87 4.56
N PHE A 192 -11.96 -5.08 4.04
CA PHE A 192 -12.78 -4.17 4.85
C PHE A 192 -13.65 -4.87 5.91
N ILE A 193 -13.83 -6.19 5.84
CA ILE A 193 -14.45 -6.93 6.95
C ILE A 193 -13.60 -6.82 8.23
N ALA A 194 -12.29 -6.59 8.12
CA ALA A 194 -11.37 -6.42 9.25
C ALA A 194 -11.88 -5.35 10.22
N PHE A 195 -12.47 -4.26 9.71
CA PHE A 195 -13.00 -3.19 10.55
C PHE A 195 -14.17 -3.61 11.45
N ALA A 196 -14.89 -4.67 11.07
CA ALA A 196 -15.93 -5.25 11.90
C ALA A 196 -15.40 -6.38 12.78
N ILE A 197 -14.66 -7.33 12.20
CA ILE A 197 -14.27 -8.56 12.92
C ILE A 197 -13.21 -8.32 13.99
N LEU A 198 -12.43 -7.23 13.90
CA LEU A 198 -11.45 -6.90 14.93
C LEU A 198 -12.09 -6.35 16.22
N ASP A 199 -13.27 -5.73 16.12
CA ASP A 199 -13.97 -5.14 17.28
C ASP A 199 -15.23 -5.93 17.69
N ILE A 200 -15.77 -6.77 16.81
CA ILE A 200 -17.00 -7.54 17.02
C ILE A 200 -16.67 -9.03 16.99
N SER A 201 -16.55 -9.64 18.18
CA SER A 201 -16.21 -11.06 18.35
C SER A 201 -17.13 -12.01 17.58
N GLU A 202 -18.43 -11.71 17.55
CA GLU A 202 -19.44 -12.47 16.83
C GLU A 202 -19.26 -12.33 15.31
N GLY A 203 -18.73 -11.21 14.85
CA GLY A 203 -18.34 -11.00 13.46
C GLY A 203 -17.20 -11.93 13.06
N PHE A 204 -16.14 -12.00 13.87
CA PHE A 204 -15.03 -12.93 13.64
C PHE A 204 -15.48 -14.40 13.65
N ALA A 205 -16.25 -14.80 14.66
CA ALA A 205 -16.82 -16.15 14.74
C ALA A 205 -17.69 -16.46 13.50
N GLY A 206 -18.51 -15.50 13.07
CA GLY A 206 -19.35 -15.65 11.88
C GLY A 206 -18.55 -15.88 10.60
N VAL A 207 -17.38 -15.24 10.45
CA VAL A 207 -16.50 -15.48 9.28
C VAL A 207 -15.90 -16.89 9.31
N ILE A 208 -15.55 -17.41 10.48
CA ILE A 208 -15.08 -18.80 10.60
C ILE A 208 -16.21 -19.77 10.27
N ASP A 209 -17.43 -19.52 10.76
CA ASP A 209 -18.60 -20.35 10.50
C ASP A 209 -18.94 -20.41 9.01
N THR A 210 -18.84 -19.29 8.28
CA THR A 210 -19.10 -19.28 6.84
C THR A 210 -18.06 -20.10 6.07
N ILE A 211 -16.78 -20.00 6.43
CA ILE A 211 -15.70 -20.80 5.81
C ILE A 211 -15.94 -22.28 6.07
N ASN A 212 -16.22 -22.65 7.33
CA ASN A 212 -16.53 -24.03 7.71
C ASN A 212 -17.75 -24.56 6.97
N GLY A 213 -18.81 -23.76 6.84
CA GLY A 213 -20.02 -24.11 6.12
C GLY A 213 -19.79 -24.36 4.63
N VAL A 214 -18.91 -23.57 3.98
CA VAL A 214 -18.58 -23.72 2.55
C VAL A 214 -17.64 -24.90 2.31
N LEU A 215 -16.61 -25.07 3.14
CA LEU A 215 -15.56 -26.07 2.94
C LEU A 215 -15.87 -27.43 3.59
N GLY A 216 -16.86 -27.50 4.47
CA GLY A 216 -17.15 -28.69 5.26
C GLY A 216 -16.06 -28.98 6.31
N THR A 217 -15.39 -27.93 6.81
CA THR A 217 -14.30 -28.01 7.78
C THR A 217 -14.77 -27.66 9.20
N ASN A 218 -13.88 -27.80 10.19
CA ASN A 218 -14.09 -27.40 11.59
C ASN A 218 -12.92 -26.53 12.08
N LEU A 219 -12.56 -25.51 11.31
CA LEU A 219 -11.53 -24.54 11.65
C LEU A 219 -11.94 -23.71 12.86
N SER A 220 -10.93 -23.33 13.65
CA SER A 220 -11.01 -22.41 14.78
C SER A 220 -10.29 -21.09 14.49
N GLY A 221 -10.37 -20.13 15.42
CA GLY A 221 -9.59 -18.90 15.33
C GLY A 221 -8.08 -19.13 15.44
N ASP A 222 -7.63 -20.16 16.15
CA ASP A 222 -6.21 -20.50 16.21
C ASP A 222 -5.72 -21.08 14.87
N ASP A 223 -6.57 -21.87 14.19
CA ASP A 223 -6.28 -22.35 12.84
C ASP A 223 -6.15 -21.18 11.86
N TRP A 224 -6.95 -20.12 12.04
CA TRP A 224 -6.86 -18.90 11.22
C TRP A 224 -5.44 -18.33 11.22
N VAL A 225 -4.91 -18.06 12.40
CA VAL A 225 -3.58 -17.46 12.57
C VAL A 225 -2.48 -18.40 12.06
N ASN A 226 -2.61 -19.71 12.31
CA ASN A 226 -1.61 -20.69 11.90
C ASN A 226 -1.53 -20.86 10.37
N ILE A 227 -2.67 -20.85 9.68
CA ILE A 227 -2.70 -20.90 8.21
C ILE A 227 -2.07 -19.62 7.63
N GLY A 228 -2.39 -18.46 8.19
CA GLY A 228 -1.77 -17.19 7.83
C GLY A 228 -0.24 -17.23 7.91
N LYS A 229 0.29 -17.72 9.03
CA LYS A 229 1.73 -17.94 9.22
C LYS A 229 2.33 -18.87 8.16
N GLU A 230 1.63 -19.95 7.83
CA GLU A 230 2.09 -20.90 6.79
C GLU A 230 2.18 -20.22 5.42
N ILE A 231 1.20 -19.39 5.06
CA ILE A 231 1.18 -18.63 3.80
C ILE A 231 2.36 -17.67 3.75
N ILE A 232 2.51 -16.82 4.77
CA ILE A 232 3.61 -15.85 4.85
C ILE A 232 4.98 -16.55 4.80
N ASN A 233 5.14 -17.69 5.48
CA ASN A 233 6.38 -18.47 5.42
C ASN A 233 6.66 -19.03 4.02
N LYS A 234 5.64 -19.46 3.28
CA LYS A 234 5.79 -19.93 1.89
C LYS A 234 6.20 -18.80 0.95
N GLU A 235 5.54 -17.65 1.05
CA GLU A 235 5.88 -16.45 0.27
C GLU A 235 7.31 -15.98 0.58
N ARG A 236 7.69 -15.99 1.86
CA ARG A 236 9.05 -15.64 2.28
C ARG A 236 10.09 -16.64 1.77
N ALA A 237 9.78 -17.93 1.76
CA ALA A 237 10.64 -18.96 1.18
C ALA A 237 10.81 -18.77 -0.34
N PHE A 238 9.74 -18.40 -1.04
CA PHE A 238 9.80 -18.02 -2.45
C PHE A 238 10.73 -16.83 -2.67
N ASN A 239 10.59 -15.74 -1.90
CA ASN A 239 11.44 -14.57 -1.99
C ASN A 239 12.91 -14.90 -1.70
N THR A 240 13.17 -15.72 -0.69
CA THR A 240 14.53 -16.18 -0.37
C THR A 240 15.13 -16.95 -1.54
N ALA A 241 14.36 -17.84 -2.18
CA ALA A 241 14.78 -18.56 -3.38
C ALA A 241 15.02 -17.63 -4.59
N ALA A 242 14.30 -16.51 -4.67
CA ALA A 242 14.49 -15.46 -5.67
C ALA A 242 15.67 -14.51 -5.37
N GLY A 243 16.35 -14.68 -4.23
CA GLY A 243 17.55 -13.91 -3.86
C GLY A 243 17.30 -12.75 -2.88
N PHE A 244 16.09 -12.62 -2.33
CA PHE A 244 15.82 -11.64 -1.28
C PHE A 244 16.50 -12.05 0.03
N THR A 245 16.95 -11.04 0.77
CA THR A 245 17.66 -11.13 2.04
C THR A 245 17.09 -10.07 2.99
N SER A 246 17.51 -10.05 4.26
CA SER A 246 17.11 -9.00 5.20
C SER A 246 17.48 -7.59 4.73
N SER A 247 18.50 -7.41 3.88
CA SER A 247 18.83 -6.09 3.33
C SER A 247 17.75 -5.53 2.39
N HIS A 248 16.84 -6.36 1.90
CA HIS A 248 15.68 -5.94 1.11
C HIS A 248 14.48 -5.59 1.99
N ASP A 249 14.54 -5.87 3.29
CA ASP A 249 13.50 -5.55 4.26
C ASP A 249 13.86 -4.24 4.98
N ARG A 250 14.09 -3.17 4.22
CA ARG A 250 14.54 -1.86 4.70
C ARG A 250 13.72 -0.76 4.03
N VAL A 251 13.48 0.33 4.75
CA VAL A 251 12.90 1.55 4.19
C VAL A 251 13.95 2.34 3.39
N PRO A 252 13.55 3.22 2.45
CA PRO A 252 14.47 4.09 1.74
C PRO A 252 15.39 4.89 2.68
N GLU A 253 16.65 5.06 2.27
CA GLU A 253 17.68 5.71 3.09
C GLU A 253 17.27 7.11 3.58
N PHE A 254 16.64 7.91 2.72
CA PHE A 254 16.20 9.27 3.06
C PHE A 254 15.21 9.28 4.24
N MET A 255 14.44 8.21 4.46
CA MET A 255 13.52 8.12 5.61
C MET A 255 14.26 7.94 6.94
N ASN A 256 15.51 7.47 6.93
CA ASN A 256 16.36 7.37 8.12
C ASN A 256 17.13 8.66 8.43
N ILE A 257 17.28 9.55 7.45
CA ILE A 257 18.12 10.75 7.55
C ILE A 257 17.27 12.02 7.64
N GLU A 258 16.21 12.12 6.84
CA GLU A 258 15.40 13.32 6.71
C GLU A 258 14.22 13.31 7.69
N LYS A 259 14.22 14.31 8.58
CA LYS A 259 13.14 14.54 9.55
C LYS A 259 11.86 14.95 8.84
N LEU A 260 10.74 14.35 9.27
CA LEU A 260 9.40 14.64 8.76
C LEU A 260 8.68 15.70 9.62
N PRO A 261 8.39 16.91 9.10
CA PRO A 261 7.50 17.85 9.78
C PRO A 261 6.04 17.35 9.84
N PRO A 262 5.24 17.74 10.85
CA PRO A 262 5.60 18.58 11.98
C PRO A 262 6.25 17.82 13.15
N HIS A 263 6.24 16.48 13.13
CA HIS A 263 6.74 15.65 14.23
C HIS A 263 8.27 15.68 14.38
N ASN A 264 8.98 16.00 13.30
CA ASN A 264 10.43 16.08 13.21
C ASN A 264 11.18 14.78 13.57
N VAL A 265 10.57 13.64 13.21
CA VAL A 265 11.10 12.28 13.41
C VAL A 265 11.60 11.67 12.10
N THR A 266 12.53 10.72 12.18
CA THR A 266 12.91 9.81 11.08
C THR A 266 12.25 8.44 11.30
N PHE A 267 12.60 7.40 10.55
CA PHE A 267 11.94 6.10 10.72
C PHE A 267 12.23 5.46 12.09
N GLU A 268 13.46 5.55 12.60
CA GLU A 268 13.88 5.18 13.98
C GLU A 268 13.67 3.72 14.41
N VAL A 269 12.94 2.89 13.65
CA VAL A 269 12.87 1.45 13.87
C VAL A 269 14.20 0.83 13.46
N SER A 270 14.84 0.10 14.37
CA SER A 270 16.15 -0.50 14.12
C SER A 270 16.07 -1.72 13.21
N GLU A 271 17.19 -2.07 12.59
CA GLU A 271 17.30 -3.28 11.78
C GLU A 271 17.00 -4.55 12.59
N GLU A 272 17.37 -4.59 13.86
CA GLU A 272 17.09 -5.72 14.74
C GLU A 272 15.58 -5.93 14.95
N ILE A 273 14.82 -4.83 15.06
CA ILE A 273 13.35 -4.87 15.17
C ILE A 273 12.75 -5.37 13.85
N LEU A 274 13.17 -4.81 12.71
CA LEU A 274 12.71 -5.28 11.39
C LEU A 274 13.00 -6.77 11.18
N ASP A 275 14.23 -7.21 11.47
CA ASP A 275 14.65 -8.59 11.32
C ASP A 275 13.92 -9.53 12.30
N SER A 276 13.39 -9.01 13.41
CA SER A 276 12.63 -9.81 14.39
C SER A 276 11.24 -10.25 13.93
N VAL A 277 10.67 -9.60 12.90
CA VAL A 277 9.34 -9.95 12.33
C VAL A 277 9.27 -11.43 11.92
N TYR A 278 10.39 -11.98 11.43
CA TYR A 278 10.50 -13.36 10.94
C TYR A 278 11.35 -14.29 11.83
N LYS A 279 11.70 -13.88 13.05
CA LYS A 279 12.50 -14.72 13.98
C LYS A 279 11.65 -15.69 14.82
N GLU A 280 10.33 -15.50 14.85
CA GLU A 280 9.35 -16.34 15.57
C GLU A 280 8.47 -17.17 14.63
#